data_AF-D8JUF5-F1
#
_entry.id   AF-D8JUF5-F1
#
_cell.length_a   1.000
_cell.length_b   1.000
_cell.length_c   1.000
_cell.angle_alpha   90.00
_cell.angle_beta   90.00
_cell.angle_gamma   90.00
#
_symmetry.space_group_name_H-M   'P 1'
#
loop_
_entity.id
_entity.type
_entity.pdbx_description
1 polymer ?
#
loop_
_entity_poly.entity_id
_entity_poly.type
_entity_poly.pdbx_seq_one_letter_code
_entity_poly.pdbx_strand_id
1 'polypeptide(L)'
;MLGKLIDSLDDPVVAMNLVAALADPELEARLAKVAEAEGRPAADVVATIVRNFLNAASDDHWVQLIGIMNRAKDPGLAALRAILASQLPEAVA
;
A
#
# COMPACT_ATOMS: atom_id res chain seq x y z
N MET A 1 4.62 -7.62 -12.68
CA MET A 1 3.39 -6.98 -12.15
C MET A 1 3.73 -6.09 -10.97
N LEU A 2 4.32 -6.64 -9.89
CA LEU A 2 4.72 -5.84 -8.73
C LEU A 2 5.80 -4.78 -9.03
N GLY A 3 6.82 -5.10 -9.84
CA GLY A 3 7.84 -4.12 -10.27
C GLY A 3 7.23 -2.87 -10.91
N LYS A 4 6.27 -3.06 -11.84
CA LYS A 4 5.55 -1.95 -12.48
C LYS A 4 4.69 -1.15 -11.50
N LEU A 5 4.11 -1.80 -10.48
CA LEU A 5 3.39 -1.11 -9.41
C LEU A 5 4.35 -0.21 -8.65
N ILE A 6 5.52 -0.72 -8.25
CA ILE A 6 6.54 0.06 -7.52
C ILE A 6 7.01 1.25 -8.34
N ASP A 7 7.34 1.04 -9.62
CA ASP A 7 7.76 2.13 -10.53
C ASP A 7 6.66 3.19 -10.67
N SER A 8 5.38 2.77 -10.69
CA SER A 8 4.25 3.69 -10.78
C SER A 8 4.01 4.50 -9.50
N LEU A 9 4.50 4.05 -8.34
CA LEU A 9 4.36 4.77 -7.07
C LEU A 9 5.31 5.96 -6.96
N ASP A 10 6.28 6.12 -7.87
CA ASP A 10 7.14 7.32 -7.94
C ASP A 10 6.41 8.53 -8.54
N ASP A 11 5.28 8.32 -9.21
CA ASP A 11 4.38 9.40 -9.62
C ASP A 11 3.31 9.61 -8.53
N PRO A 12 3.30 10.76 -7.83
CA PRO A 12 2.34 11.02 -6.76
C PRO A 12 0.88 10.96 -7.19
N VAL A 13 0.57 11.34 -8.44
CA VAL A 13 -0.80 11.32 -8.98
C VAL A 13 -1.23 9.87 -9.18
N VAL A 14 -0.36 9.04 -9.75
CA VAL A 14 -0.64 7.62 -9.96
C VAL A 14 -0.77 6.89 -8.63
N ALA A 15 0.13 7.15 -7.68
CA ALA A 15 0.07 6.58 -6.34
C ALA A 15 -1.28 6.86 -5.66
N MET A 16 -1.76 8.11 -5.70
CA MET A 16 -3.04 8.45 -5.07
C MET A 16 -4.25 7.91 -5.84
N ASN A 17 -4.18 7.82 -7.17
CA ASN A 17 -5.24 7.17 -7.95
C ASN A 17 -5.36 5.69 -7.61
N LEU A 18 -4.25 5.00 -7.38
CA LEU A 18 -4.24 3.60 -6.95
C LEU A 18 -4.82 3.43 -5.55
N VAL A 19 -4.49 4.34 -4.62
CA VAL A 19 -5.10 4.35 -3.28
C VAL A 19 -6.61 4.56 -3.38
N ALA A 20 -7.08 5.54 -4.15
CA ALA A 20 -8.51 5.78 -4.35
C ALA A 20 -9.22 4.59 -5.01
N ALA A 21 -8.54 3.87 -5.92
CA ALA A 21 -9.08 2.67 -6.55
C ALA A 21 -9.31 1.51 -5.57
N LEU A 22 -8.67 1.52 -4.38
CA LEU A 22 -8.92 0.55 -3.31
C LEU A 22 -10.35 0.63 -2.77
N ALA A 23 -11.00 1.79 -2.94
CA ALA A 23 -12.32 2.11 -2.40
C ALA A 23 -12.43 1.72 -0.92
N ASP A 24 -11.42 2.11 -0.13
CA ASP A 24 -11.31 1.79 1.30
C ASP A 24 -11.11 3.08 2.12
N PRO A 25 -12.23 3.74 2.50
CA PRO A 25 -12.17 5.01 3.22
C PRO A 25 -11.46 4.93 4.57
N GLU A 26 -11.47 3.77 5.23
CA GLU A 26 -10.79 3.59 6.50
C GLU A 26 -9.26 3.58 6.29
N LEU A 27 -8.80 2.86 5.28
CA LEU A 27 -7.40 2.81 4.91
C LEU A 27 -6.89 4.18 4.44
N GLU A 28 -7.71 4.91 3.67
CA GLU A 28 -7.42 6.29 3.27
C GLU A 28 -7.27 7.22 4.49
N ALA A 29 -8.16 7.11 5.48
CA ALA A 29 -8.08 7.91 6.71
C ALA A 29 -6.84 7.57 7.53
N ARG A 30 -6.47 6.28 7.65
CA ARG A 30 -5.24 5.84 8.33
C ARG A 30 -4.00 6.38 7.64
N LEU A 31 -3.96 6.32 6.31
CA LEU A 31 -2.87 6.89 5.52
C LEU A 31 -2.75 8.40 5.73
N ALA A 32 -3.87 9.13 5.69
CA ALA A 32 -3.88 10.57 5.92
C ALA A 32 -3.34 10.95 7.30
N LYS A 33 -3.71 10.21 8.36
CA LYS A 33 -3.20 10.42 9.71
C LYS A 33 -1.68 10.23 9.80
N VAL A 34 -1.14 9.18 9.16
CA VAL A 34 0.31 8.93 9.13
C VAL A 34 1.03 10.03 8.35
N ALA A 35 0.49 10.42 7.19
CA ALA A 35 1.05 11.50 6.38
C ALA A 35 1.11 12.83 7.13
N GLU A 36 0.04 13.17 7.86
CA GLU A 36 0.00 14.36 8.72
C GLU A 36 1.03 14.27 9.86
N ALA A 37 1.10 13.13 10.56
CA ALA A 37 2.04 12.93 11.65
C ALA A 37 3.52 12.98 11.21
N GLU A 38 3.82 12.50 10.01
CA GLU A 38 5.16 12.57 9.41
C GLU A 38 5.48 13.91 8.75
N GLY A 39 4.48 14.78 8.53
CA GLY A 39 4.64 16.02 7.77
C GLY A 39 5.00 15.77 6.30
N ARG A 40 4.55 14.65 5.72
CA ARG A 40 4.90 14.20 4.36
C ARG A 40 3.65 14.01 3.51
N PRO A 41 3.74 14.17 2.18
CA PRO A 41 2.64 13.82 1.28
C PRO A 41 2.22 12.35 1.41
N ALA A 42 0.92 12.08 1.40
CA ALA A 42 0.38 10.71 1.50
C ALA A 42 0.94 9.78 0.40
N ALA A 43 1.16 10.30 -0.80
CA ALA A 43 1.78 9.55 -1.90
C ALA A 43 3.20 9.06 -1.55
N ASP A 44 4.02 9.91 -0.92
CA ASP A 44 5.37 9.57 -0.49
C ASP A 44 5.33 8.49 0.61
N VAL A 45 4.37 8.59 1.52
CA VAL A 45 4.15 7.60 2.58
C VAL A 45 3.80 6.25 1.98
N VAL A 46 2.85 6.18 1.04
CA VAL A 46 2.49 4.94 0.33
C VAL A 46 3.70 4.32 -0.35
N ALA A 47 4.43 5.10 -1.13
CA ALA A 47 5.58 4.61 -1.88
C ALA A 47 6.69 4.12 -0.92
N THR A 48 6.88 4.80 0.21
CA THR A 48 7.82 4.39 1.27
C THR A 48 7.39 3.09 1.94
N ILE A 49 6.12 2.98 2.35
CA ILE A 49 5.56 1.78 2.99
C ILE A 49 5.73 0.56 2.07
N VAL A 50 5.35 0.69 0.81
CA VAL A 50 5.44 -0.41 -0.16
C VAL A 50 6.89 -0.83 -0.37
N ARG A 51 7.81 0.11 -0.58
CA ARG A 51 9.24 -0.20 -0.72
C ARG A 51 9.83 -0.87 0.53
N ASN A 52 9.52 -0.34 1.70
CA ASN A 52 10.02 -0.89 2.98
C ASN A 52 9.51 -2.31 3.20
N PHE A 53 8.21 -2.55 2.96
CA PHE A 53 7.64 -3.89 3.05
C PHE A 53 8.37 -4.86 2.13
N LEU A 54 8.59 -4.50 0.86
CA LEU A 54 9.23 -5.40 -0.11
C LEU A 54 10.70 -5.68 0.22
N ASN A 55 11.41 -4.71 0.78
CA ASN A 55 12.79 -4.86 1.21
C ASN A 55 12.91 -5.71 2.50
N ALA A 56 11.88 -5.72 3.34
CA ALA A 56 11.87 -6.42 4.63
C ALA A 56 10.99 -7.68 4.66
N ALA A 57 10.30 -8.01 3.57
CA ALA A 57 9.38 -9.13 3.49
C ALA A 57 10.13 -10.47 3.63
N SER A 58 9.72 -11.28 4.61
CA SER A 58 10.15 -12.66 4.76
C SER A 58 9.44 -13.56 3.74
N ASP A 59 9.91 -14.80 3.60
CA ASP A 59 9.27 -15.79 2.73
C ASP A 59 7.78 -15.99 3.06
N ASP A 60 7.42 -15.95 4.35
CA ASP A 60 6.01 -16.05 4.79
C ASP A 60 5.17 -14.86 4.30
N HIS A 61 5.71 -13.63 4.40
CA HIS A 61 5.06 -12.43 3.86
C HIS A 61 4.85 -12.56 2.35
N TRP A 62 5.83 -13.12 1.63
CA TRP A 62 5.72 -13.38 0.20
C TRP A 62 4.67 -14.43 -0.14
N VAL A 63 4.63 -15.56 0.58
CA VAL A 63 3.63 -16.62 0.37
C VAL A 63 2.22 -16.08 0.61
N GLN A 64 2.02 -15.29 1.67
CA GLN A 64 0.74 -14.65 1.94
C GLN A 64 0.34 -13.68 0.83
N LEU A 65 1.26 -12.80 0.40
CA LEU A 65 1.00 -11.82 -0.64
C LEU A 65 0.63 -12.51 -1.97
N ILE A 66 1.39 -13.52 -2.39
CA ILE A 66 1.10 -14.33 -3.58
C ILE A 66 -0.26 -15.03 -3.46
N GLY A 67 -0.58 -15.55 -2.28
CA GLY A 67 -1.89 -16.15 -1.99
C GLY A 67 -3.05 -15.17 -2.16
N ILE A 68 -2.88 -13.91 -1.72
CA ILE A 68 -3.87 -12.84 -1.90
C ILE A 68 -4.00 -12.49 -3.39
N MET A 69 -2.87 -12.26 -4.05
CA MET A 69 -2.80 -11.90 -5.47
C MET A 69 -3.48 -12.93 -6.38
N ASN A 70 -3.26 -14.22 -6.13
CA ASN A 70 -3.82 -15.30 -6.96
C ASN A 70 -5.35 -15.43 -6.88
N ARG A 71 -5.98 -14.86 -5.84
CA ARG A 71 -7.43 -14.92 -5.63
C ARG A 71 -8.13 -13.63 -6.05
N ALA A 72 -7.38 -12.59 -6.36
CA ALA A 72 -7.90 -11.28 -6.69
C ALA A 72 -8.13 -11.11 -8.20
N LYS A 73 -9.18 -10.36 -8.55
CA LYS A 73 -9.40 -9.92 -9.94
C LYS A 73 -8.34 -8.93 -10.41
N ASP A 74 -7.89 -8.06 -9.50
CA ASP A 74 -6.74 -7.18 -9.69
C ASP A 74 -5.66 -7.52 -8.65
N PRO A 75 -4.65 -8.32 -9.04
CA PRO A 75 -3.56 -8.70 -8.16
C PRO A 75 -2.73 -7.51 -7.65
N GLY A 76 -2.58 -6.44 -8.46
CA GLY A 76 -1.77 -5.28 -8.07
C GLY A 76 -2.46 -4.49 -6.97
N LEU A 77 -3.76 -4.22 -7.15
CA LEU A 77 -4.57 -3.51 -6.18
C LEU A 77 -4.73 -4.32 -4.87
N ALA A 78 -4.90 -5.64 -4.98
CA ALA A 78 -4.97 -6.50 -3.81
C ALA A 78 -3.65 -6.55 -3.02
N ALA A 79 -2.51 -6.56 -3.72
CA ALA A 79 -1.21 -6.47 -3.08
C ALA A 79 -1.02 -5.14 -2.37
N LEU A 80 -1.36 -4.02 -3.04
CA LEU A 80 -1.30 -2.68 -2.43
C LEU A 80 -2.15 -2.60 -1.16
N ARG A 81 -3.40 -3.08 -1.22
CA ARG A 81 -4.29 -3.12 -0.05
C ARG A 81 -3.67 -3.89 1.10
N ALA A 82 -3.17 -5.10 0.82
CA ALA A 82 -2.62 -5.99 1.84
C ALA A 82 -1.42 -5.36 2.55
N ILE A 83 -0.50 -4.76 1.77
CA ILE A 83 0.69 -4.11 2.30
C ILE A 83 0.34 -2.89 3.14
N LEU A 84 -0.53 -1.99 2.63
CA LEU A 84 -0.93 -0.81 3.37
C LEU A 84 -1.66 -1.18 4.67
N ALA A 85 -2.58 -2.15 4.62
CA ALA A 85 -3.32 -2.59 5.79
C ALA A 85 -2.41 -3.19 6.87
N SER A 86 -1.33 -3.90 6.48
CA SER A 86 -0.38 -4.51 7.41
C SER A 86 0.66 -3.55 7.98
N GLN A 87 0.83 -2.36 7.40
CA GLN A 87 1.89 -1.42 7.79
C GLN A 87 1.36 -0.14 8.42
N LEU A 88 0.15 0.30 8.03
CA LEU A 88 -0.49 1.43 8.68
C LEU A 88 -0.95 1.01 10.09
N PRO A 89 -0.89 1.91 11.09
CA PRO A 89 -1.47 1.65 12.39
C PRO A 89 -3.00 1.56 12.27
N GLU A 90 -3.65 0.73 13.09
CA GLU A 90 -5.11 0.72 13.19
C GLU A 90 -5.63 2.10 13.59
N ALA A 91 -6.80 2.47 13.07
CA ALA A 91 -7.44 3.71 13.48
C ALA A 91 -7.87 3.57 14.94
N VAL A 92 -7.13 4.20 15.86
CA VAL A 92 -7.60 4.36 17.24
C VAL A 92 -8.89 5.17 17.18
N ALA A 93 -9.97 4.56 17.65
CA ALA A 93 -11.33 5.09 17.69
C ALA A 93 -11.47 6.30 18.61
#